data_AF-A0A7R9M5Y9-F1
#
_entry.id   AF-A0A7R9M5Y9-F1
#
_cell.length_a   1.000
_cell.length_b   1.000
_cell.length_c   1.000
_cell.angle_alpha   90.00
_cell.angle_beta   90.00
_cell.angle_gamma   90.00
#
_symmetry.space_group_name_H-M   'P 1'
#
loop_
_entity.id
_entity.type
_entity.pdbx_description
1 polymer ?
#
loop_
_entity_poly.entity_id
_entity_poly.type
_entity_poly.pdbx_seq_one_letter_code
_entity_poly.pdbx_strand_id
1 'polypeptide(L)'
;MNYWPAETTNLGECHLPLFNLIRSQLNIWRQQTQASDLLLTPEGKHSSKGVAVTGQHNIYGGMGLVSMAGHMDYDKTVTAWYAQHFWEHYAFGLNATFLREVAYPYLKEVVEFWDEHLKTVTNGTKQQLGKLVVPHGWSPEHGPVEDGCSYNQEIVWDLYTNYVKAADVLGVDKEFRDRMAGERDRLLWPGIGSFGQLMEWMEEQPGEKTDHHRHTSHLFGVFPGHQFNYETTPTLANASLVSLNTRGIDPKSDVKEWSFAWRTAIYARLRDAENAHHLLRELLSARNTCPNMFGLHPPMQIDGNFGITAAVAEMLVQSHAEVIELLPALPREWTAGHAKGLRSRGGHQLDIYWANHTLNNVWIASGVVADVKLKIGNTVKTIKVVPCNPIHLDHNLNPIP
;
A
#
# COMPACT_ATOMS: atom_id res chain seq x y z
N MET A 1 7.76 -4.06 0.82
CA MET A 1 8.76 -2.99 0.70
C MET A 1 9.68 -3.15 -0.50
N ASN A 2 10.40 -4.29 -0.65
CA ASN A 2 11.40 -4.48 -1.71
C ASN A 2 10.94 -4.16 -3.15
N TYR A 3 9.66 -4.37 -3.45
CA TYR A 3 9.09 -4.18 -4.78
C TYR A 3 8.28 -2.88 -4.92
N TRP A 4 8.17 -2.05 -3.87
CA TRP A 4 7.50 -0.75 -3.98
C TRP A 4 8.07 0.18 -5.05
N PRO A 5 9.40 0.26 -5.29
CA PRO A 5 9.91 1.15 -6.33
C PRO A 5 9.73 0.59 -7.75
N ALA A 6 9.49 -0.72 -7.91
CA ALA A 6 9.61 -1.41 -9.21
C ALA A 6 8.84 -0.71 -10.33
N GLU A 7 7.56 -0.38 -10.10
CA GLU A 7 6.76 0.27 -11.13
C GLU A 7 7.07 1.77 -11.27
N THR A 8 7.03 2.51 -10.15
CA THR A 8 7.16 3.97 -10.10
C THR A 8 8.49 4.47 -10.63
N THR A 9 9.57 3.70 -10.43
CA THR A 9 10.93 4.04 -10.89
C THR A 9 11.32 3.34 -12.19
N ASN A 10 10.35 2.86 -12.96
CA ASN A 10 10.54 2.32 -14.31
C ASN A 10 11.46 1.08 -14.37
N LEU A 11 11.21 0.14 -13.46
CA LEU A 11 11.86 -1.17 -13.37
C LEU A 11 10.80 -2.29 -13.26
N GLY A 12 9.71 -2.18 -14.03
CA GLY A 12 8.56 -3.09 -13.93
C GLY A 12 8.91 -4.56 -14.22
N GLU A 13 9.94 -4.80 -15.04
CA GLU A 13 10.50 -6.12 -15.29
C GLU A 13 11.13 -6.75 -14.05
N CYS A 14 11.64 -5.94 -13.12
CA CYS A 14 12.18 -6.41 -11.84
C CYS A 14 11.08 -6.89 -10.90
N HIS A 15 9.81 -6.66 -11.20
CA HIS A 15 8.66 -7.15 -10.42
C HIS A 15 8.33 -8.62 -10.73
N LEU A 16 8.66 -9.10 -11.95
CA LEU A 16 8.33 -10.44 -12.42
C LEU A 16 8.82 -11.59 -11.50
N PRO A 17 10.03 -11.53 -10.90
CA PRO A 17 10.47 -12.56 -9.96
C PRO A 17 9.55 -12.74 -8.74
N LEU A 18 8.91 -11.68 -8.24
CA LEU A 18 7.94 -11.79 -7.14
C LEU A 18 6.74 -12.64 -7.55
N PHE A 19 6.16 -12.34 -8.72
CA PHE A 19 5.00 -13.07 -9.23
C PHE A 19 5.35 -14.54 -9.51
N ASN A 20 6.54 -14.80 -10.05
CA ASN A 20 7.01 -16.16 -10.30
C ASN A 20 7.22 -16.93 -8.99
N LEU A 21 7.83 -16.31 -7.98
CA LEU A 21 7.97 -16.90 -6.66
C LEU A 21 6.61 -17.27 -6.08
N ILE A 22 5.69 -16.31 -5.97
CA ILE A 22 4.35 -16.53 -5.40
C ILE A 22 3.61 -17.65 -6.14
N ARG A 23 3.57 -17.60 -7.48
CA ARG A 23 2.87 -18.60 -8.30
C ARG A 23 3.47 -20.00 -8.16
N SER A 24 4.79 -20.10 -8.00
CA SER A 24 5.45 -21.39 -7.78
C SER A 24 5.06 -22.06 -6.46
N GLN A 25 4.62 -21.29 -5.46
CA GLN A 25 4.24 -21.80 -4.14
C GLN A 25 2.74 -22.09 -3.98
N LEU A 26 1.88 -21.66 -4.92
CA LEU A 26 0.42 -21.76 -4.77
C LEU A 26 -0.07 -23.18 -4.49
N ASN A 27 0.54 -24.21 -5.10
CA ASN A 27 0.11 -25.59 -4.87
C ASN A 27 0.30 -26.02 -3.41
N ILE A 28 1.47 -25.75 -2.83
CA ILE A 28 1.74 -26.13 -1.43
C ILE A 28 0.94 -25.25 -0.46
N TRP A 29 0.80 -23.95 -0.75
CA TRP A 29 0.00 -23.05 0.08
C TRP A 29 -1.49 -23.40 0.10
N ARG A 30 -2.07 -23.86 -1.02
CA ARG A 30 -3.45 -24.38 -1.03
C ARG A 30 -3.61 -25.57 -0.10
N GLN A 31 -2.70 -26.55 -0.19
CA GLN A 31 -2.75 -27.75 0.66
C GLN A 31 -2.62 -27.39 2.14
N GLN A 32 -1.71 -26.48 2.46
CA GLN A 32 -1.53 -26.02 3.84
C GLN A 32 -2.71 -25.17 4.34
N THR A 33 -3.28 -24.32 3.48
CA THR A 33 -4.49 -23.52 3.82
C THR A 33 -5.64 -24.45 4.21
N GLN A 34 -5.93 -25.44 3.36
CA GLN A 34 -7.02 -26.41 3.57
C GLN A 34 -6.80 -27.33 4.77
N ALA A 35 -5.55 -27.58 5.17
CA ALA A 35 -5.21 -28.44 6.30
C ALA A 35 -5.00 -27.68 7.62
N SER A 36 -5.05 -26.34 7.63
CA SER A 36 -4.66 -25.53 8.79
C SER A 36 -5.81 -25.28 9.75
N ASP A 37 -5.61 -25.63 11.02
CA ASP A 37 -6.52 -25.25 12.13
C ASP A 37 -6.42 -23.76 12.50
N LEU A 38 -5.34 -23.08 12.09
CA LEU A 38 -5.19 -21.63 12.29
C LEU A 38 -6.01 -20.83 11.29
N LEU A 39 -6.40 -21.43 10.17
CA LEU A 39 -7.10 -20.78 9.06
C LEU A 39 -8.55 -21.29 8.94
N LEU A 40 -9.18 -21.66 10.07
CA LEU A 40 -10.59 -22.02 10.08
C LEU A 40 -11.48 -20.79 9.79
N THR A 41 -12.61 -21.04 9.12
CA THR A 41 -13.68 -20.05 8.95
C THR A 41 -14.29 -19.66 10.32
N PRO A 42 -15.06 -18.56 10.43
CA PRO A 42 -15.76 -18.20 11.66
C PRO A 42 -16.67 -19.31 12.23
N GLU A 43 -17.14 -20.23 11.39
CA GLU A 43 -17.94 -21.40 11.77
C GLU A 43 -17.10 -22.63 12.18
N GLY A 44 -15.77 -22.50 12.23
CA GLY A 44 -14.86 -23.57 12.64
C GLY A 44 -14.62 -24.65 11.57
N LYS A 45 -14.77 -24.31 10.29
CA LYS A 45 -14.54 -25.24 9.17
C LYS A 45 -13.20 -24.95 8.50
N HIS A 46 -12.55 -25.96 7.94
CA HIS A 46 -11.42 -25.73 7.04
C HIS A 46 -11.87 -24.99 5.78
N SER A 47 -11.01 -24.12 5.26
CA SER A 47 -11.24 -23.38 4.03
C SER A 47 -11.52 -24.34 2.88
N SER A 48 -12.57 -24.09 2.10
CA SER A 48 -12.93 -24.97 0.98
C SER A 48 -12.22 -24.60 -0.33
N LYS A 49 -11.74 -23.35 -0.40
CA LYS A 49 -11.10 -22.73 -1.57
C LYS A 49 -10.19 -21.58 -1.12
N GLY A 50 -9.46 -21.04 -2.09
CA GLY A 50 -8.55 -19.93 -1.89
C GLY A 50 -7.23 -20.31 -1.22
N VAL A 51 -6.43 -19.29 -0.93
CA VAL A 51 -5.08 -19.43 -0.38
C VAL A 51 -4.75 -18.30 0.59
N ALA A 52 -4.17 -18.67 1.73
CA ALA A 52 -3.61 -17.74 2.69
C ALA A 52 -2.22 -18.17 3.13
N VAL A 53 -1.41 -17.17 3.50
CA VAL A 53 -0.06 -17.35 4.02
C VAL A 53 0.06 -16.51 5.27
N THR A 54 0.73 -17.04 6.30
CA THR A 54 1.03 -16.30 7.53
C THR A 54 2.22 -15.35 7.34
N GLY A 55 2.65 -14.62 8.37
CA GLY A 55 3.70 -13.60 8.27
C GLY A 55 5.04 -14.03 7.65
N GLN A 56 5.31 -15.32 7.47
CA GLN A 56 6.59 -15.83 6.96
C GLN A 56 6.42 -17.03 6.01
N HIS A 57 7.19 -17.04 4.93
CA HIS A 57 7.41 -18.22 4.08
C HIS A 57 8.85 -18.26 3.56
N ASN A 58 9.25 -19.40 2.99
CA ASN A 58 10.57 -19.61 2.41
C ASN A 58 10.51 -20.07 0.95
N ILE A 59 11.66 -20.28 0.32
CA ILE A 59 11.79 -20.68 -1.09
C ILE A 59 11.15 -22.04 -1.43
N TYR A 60 10.82 -22.86 -0.43
CA TYR A 60 10.11 -24.13 -0.59
C TYR A 60 8.61 -24.02 -0.29
N GLY A 61 8.12 -22.80 -0.04
CA GLY A 61 6.72 -22.53 0.26
C GLY A 61 6.29 -22.97 1.66
N GLY A 62 7.23 -23.34 2.53
CA GLY A 62 6.93 -23.65 3.92
C GLY A 62 6.50 -22.39 4.67
N MET A 63 5.27 -22.36 5.16
CA MET A 63 4.82 -21.34 6.11
C MET A 63 5.55 -21.54 7.44
N GLY A 64 6.21 -20.50 7.93
CA GLY A 64 6.83 -20.53 9.25
C GLY A 64 5.74 -20.44 10.31
N LEU A 65 5.12 -21.56 10.69
CA LEU A 65 4.19 -21.66 11.84
C LEU A 65 4.92 -21.69 13.19
N VAL A 66 6.20 -21.34 13.20
CA VAL A 66 7.05 -21.34 14.39
C VAL A 66 7.45 -19.90 14.65
N SER A 67 6.60 -19.23 15.43
CA SER A 67 6.89 -17.94 16.03
C SER A 67 8.29 -17.89 16.65
N MET A 68 9.20 -17.16 16.01
CA MET A 68 10.41 -16.64 16.67
C MET A 68 10.16 -15.27 17.32
N ALA A 69 8.97 -14.67 17.14
CA ALA A 69 8.66 -13.29 17.53
C ALA A 69 7.15 -13.00 17.79
N GLY A 70 6.42 -13.86 18.50
CA GLY A 70 5.04 -13.57 18.96
C GLY A 70 3.91 -14.12 18.08
N HIS A 71 2.88 -13.31 17.79
CA HIS A 71 1.61 -13.73 17.17
C HIS A 71 1.62 -13.72 15.62
N MET A 72 2.78 -13.87 14.98
CA MET A 72 2.94 -13.82 13.51
C MET A 72 2.06 -14.83 12.75
N ASP A 73 1.68 -15.92 13.39
CA ASP A 73 0.79 -16.95 12.82
C ASP A 73 -0.66 -16.46 12.63
N TYR A 74 -1.03 -15.33 13.26
CA TYR A 74 -2.36 -14.73 13.18
C TYR A 74 -2.49 -13.70 12.05
N ASP A 75 -1.39 -13.22 11.45
CA ASP A 75 -1.49 -12.39 10.26
C ASP A 75 -1.73 -13.26 9.01
N LYS A 76 -3.00 -13.36 8.61
CA LYS A 76 -3.44 -14.14 7.44
C LYS A 76 -3.53 -13.29 6.17
N THR A 77 -3.16 -12.01 6.23
CA THR A 77 -3.39 -11.03 5.16
C THR A 77 -2.25 -10.94 4.15
N VAL A 78 -1.19 -11.73 4.29
CA VAL A 78 -0.01 -11.69 3.42
C VAL A 78 -0.36 -11.94 1.95
N THR A 79 -1.19 -12.94 1.64
CA THR A 79 -1.60 -13.20 0.25
C THR A 79 -2.44 -12.06 -0.34
N ALA A 80 -3.24 -11.40 0.49
CA ALA A 80 -4.02 -10.21 0.10
C ALA A 80 -3.12 -9.00 -0.15
N TRP A 81 -2.10 -8.75 0.67
CA TRP A 81 -1.12 -7.71 0.41
C TRP A 81 -0.30 -8.02 -0.86
N TYR A 82 0.11 -9.27 -1.08
CA TYR A 82 0.72 -9.66 -2.35
C TYR A 82 -0.17 -9.37 -3.56
N ALA A 83 -1.50 -9.49 -3.42
CA ALA A 83 -2.43 -9.21 -4.50
C ALA A 83 -2.37 -7.74 -4.98
N GLN A 84 -2.02 -6.81 -4.09
CA GLN A 84 -1.74 -5.42 -4.46
C GLN A 84 -0.62 -5.35 -5.51
N HIS A 85 0.47 -6.10 -5.35
CA HIS A 85 1.57 -6.12 -6.32
C HIS A 85 1.15 -6.60 -7.72
N PHE A 86 0.28 -7.63 -7.78
CA PHE A 86 -0.28 -8.11 -9.05
C PHE A 86 -1.15 -7.04 -9.72
N TRP A 87 -1.97 -6.35 -8.95
CA TRP A 87 -2.77 -5.24 -9.48
C TRP A 87 -1.90 -4.07 -9.94
N GLU A 88 -0.90 -3.67 -9.14
CA GLU A 88 -0.04 -2.52 -9.46
C GLU A 88 0.74 -2.73 -10.77
N HIS A 89 1.26 -3.94 -11.02
CA HIS A 89 1.93 -4.22 -12.29
C HIS A 89 1.00 -4.01 -13.49
N TYR A 90 -0.28 -4.40 -13.38
CA TYR A 90 -1.28 -4.05 -14.39
C TYR A 90 -1.59 -2.55 -14.40
N ALA A 91 -1.82 -1.92 -13.25
CA ALA A 91 -2.24 -0.51 -13.19
C ALA A 91 -1.20 0.44 -13.79
N PHE A 92 0.09 0.14 -13.64
CA PHE A 92 1.19 0.88 -14.27
C PHE A 92 1.46 0.45 -15.72
N GLY A 93 1.29 -0.82 -16.07
CA GLY A 93 1.66 -1.37 -17.39
C GLY A 93 0.53 -1.47 -18.43
N LEU A 94 -0.72 -1.49 -17.98
CA LEU A 94 -1.94 -1.75 -18.76
C LEU A 94 -1.89 -3.00 -19.67
N ASN A 95 -1.09 -4.00 -19.27
CA ASN A 95 -0.96 -5.25 -20.02
C ASN A 95 -2.16 -6.17 -19.74
N ALA A 96 -3.12 -6.19 -20.67
CA ALA A 96 -4.34 -6.98 -20.55
C ALA A 96 -4.08 -8.51 -20.50
N THR A 97 -3.04 -9.00 -21.16
CA THR A 97 -2.66 -10.43 -21.11
C THR A 97 -2.16 -10.79 -19.72
N PHE A 98 -1.26 -10.00 -19.14
CA PHE A 98 -0.81 -10.19 -17.76
C PHE A 98 -1.99 -10.14 -16.78
N LEU A 99 -2.90 -9.19 -16.94
CA LEU A 99 -4.08 -9.10 -16.09
C LEU A 99 -4.91 -10.38 -16.17
N ARG A 100 -5.25 -10.84 -17.38
CA ARG A 100 -6.11 -12.01 -17.60
C ARG A 100 -5.48 -13.32 -17.15
N GLU A 101 -4.19 -13.52 -17.43
CA GLU A 101 -3.54 -14.82 -17.28
C GLU A 101 -2.75 -14.97 -15.97
N VAL A 102 -2.37 -13.86 -15.33
CA VAL A 102 -1.47 -13.86 -14.17
C VAL A 102 -2.11 -13.20 -12.96
N ALA A 103 -2.50 -11.94 -13.05
CA ALA A 103 -2.99 -11.19 -11.89
C ALA A 103 -4.41 -11.58 -11.48
N TYR A 104 -5.34 -11.67 -12.43
CA TYR A 104 -6.74 -11.95 -12.15
C TYR A 104 -7.00 -13.31 -11.49
N PRO A 105 -6.40 -14.42 -11.96
CA PRO A 105 -6.56 -15.72 -11.29
C PRO A 105 -6.07 -15.70 -9.84
N TYR A 106 -4.96 -15.01 -9.57
CA TYR A 106 -4.44 -14.85 -8.21
C TYR A 106 -5.37 -14.00 -7.33
N LEU A 107 -5.78 -12.82 -7.82
CA LEU A 107 -6.73 -11.95 -7.12
C LEU A 107 -8.02 -12.70 -6.75
N LYS A 108 -8.61 -13.42 -7.71
CA LYS A 108 -9.84 -14.18 -7.51
C LYS A 108 -9.67 -15.25 -6.43
N GLU A 109 -8.59 -16.01 -6.48
CA GLU A 109 -8.33 -17.08 -5.52
C GLU A 109 -8.15 -16.54 -4.08
N VAL A 110 -7.46 -15.41 -3.91
CA VAL A 110 -7.32 -14.78 -2.58
C VAL A 110 -8.65 -14.19 -2.11
N VAL A 111 -9.47 -13.62 -3.01
CA VAL A 111 -10.82 -13.16 -2.68
C VAL A 111 -11.72 -14.31 -2.25
N GLU A 112 -11.64 -15.47 -2.90
CA GLU A 112 -12.38 -16.68 -2.53
C GLU A 112 -12.02 -17.19 -1.13
N PHE A 113 -10.78 -16.99 -0.67
CA PHE A 113 -10.43 -17.22 0.73
C PHE A 113 -11.20 -16.24 1.62
N TRP A 114 -11.05 -14.93 1.43
CA TRP A 114 -11.66 -13.94 2.32
C TRP A 114 -13.20 -13.98 2.34
N ASP A 115 -13.82 -14.35 1.24
CA ASP A 115 -15.26 -14.62 1.11
C ASP A 115 -15.78 -15.61 2.18
N GLU A 116 -14.98 -16.61 2.54
CA GLU A 116 -15.33 -17.60 3.57
C GLU A 116 -14.89 -17.21 4.99
N HIS A 117 -14.04 -16.18 5.13
CA HIS A 117 -13.35 -15.90 6.40
C HIS A 117 -13.79 -14.60 7.07
N LEU A 118 -14.57 -13.74 6.41
CA LEU A 118 -15.12 -12.54 7.03
C LEU A 118 -16.21 -12.89 8.05
N LYS A 119 -16.19 -12.21 9.19
CA LYS A 119 -17.16 -12.35 10.27
C LYS A 119 -18.10 -11.15 10.31
N THR A 120 -19.40 -11.39 10.46
CA THR A 120 -20.35 -10.30 10.75
C THR A 120 -20.29 -9.91 12.22
N VAL A 121 -20.18 -8.62 12.50
CA VAL A 121 -20.21 -8.09 13.86
C VAL A 121 -21.64 -8.14 14.41
N THR A 122 -21.84 -8.95 15.45
CA THR A 122 -23.15 -9.15 16.11
C THR A 122 -23.28 -8.45 17.45
N ASN A 123 -22.17 -7.96 18.02
CA ASN A 123 -22.09 -7.22 19.27
C ASN A 123 -21.15 -6.02 19.10
N GLY A 124 -21.42 -4.91 19.77
CA GLY A 124 -20.60 -3.70 19.69
C GLY A 124 -21.43 -2.43 19.60
N THR A 125 -20.80 -1.33 19.18
CA THR A 125 -21.46 -0.05 18.95
C THR A 125 -22.43 -0.13 17.77
N LYS A 126 -23.38 0.81 17.69
CA LYS A 126 -24.35 0.89 16.57
C LYS A 126 -23.65 1.00 15.21
N GLN A 127 -22.46 1.60 15.17
CA GLN A 127 -21.64 1.78 13.97
C GLN A 127 -20.98 0.47 13.51
N GLN A 128 -20.69 -0.43 14.46
CA GLN A 128 -20.06 -1.72 14.21
C GLN A 128 -21.07 -2.80 13.83
N LEU A 129 -22.27 -2.81 14.45
CA LEU A 129 -23.28 -3.86 14.21
C LEU A 129 -23.64 -4.04 12.73
N GLY A 130 -23.55 -5.29 12.25
CA GLY A 130 -23.85 -5.67 10.86
C GLY A 130 -22.71 -5.45 9.85
N LYS A 131 -21.61 -4.81 10.27
CA LYS A 131 -20.38 -4.71 9.48
C LYS A 131 -19.64 -6.04 9.41
N LEU A 132 -18.76 -6.16 8.43
CA LEU A 132 -17.85 -7.29 8.26
C LEU A 132 -16.47 -6.95 8.82
N VAL A 133 -15.86 -7.92 9.49
CA VAL A 133 -14.50 -7.82 10.04
C VAL A 133 -13.69 -9.05 9.68
N VAL A 134 -12.38 -8.84 9.49
CA VAL A 134 -11.35 -9.86 9.51
C VAL A 134 -11.26 -10.37 10.95
N PRO A 135 -11.58 -11.64 11.22
CA PRO A 135 -11.55 -12.16 12.57
C PRO A 135 -10.15 -12.59 12.98
N HIS A 136 -9.87 -12.57 14.28
CA HIS A 136 -8.60 -13.04 14.86
C HIS A 136 -7.36 -12.44 14.16
N GLY A 137 -7.42 -11.17 13.81
CA GLY A 137 -6.30 -10.42 13.25
C GLY A 137 -5.31 -9.99 14.33
N TRP A 138 -4.17 -9.48 13.89
CA TRP A 138 -3.13 -8.94 14.76
C TRP A 138 -2.46 -7.78 14.04
N SER A 139 -2.23 -6.66 14.72
CA SER A 139 -1.46 -5.55 14.17
C SER A 139 0.03 -5.86 14.34
N PRO A 140 0.79 -6.14 13.26
CA PRO A 140 2.20 -6.46 13.38
C PRO A 140 2.92 -5.26 14.03
N GLU A 141 3.61 -5.40 15.16
CA GLU A 141 3.97 -6.62 15.89
C GLU A 141 3.69 -6.47 17.39
N HIS A 142 2.51 -5.97 17.73
CA HIS A 142 2.18 -5.62 19.11
C HIS A 142 0.68 -5.63 19.38
N GLY A 143 0.34 -5.46 20.66
CA GLY A 143 -1.04 -5.45 21.12
C GLY A 143 -1.76 -6.80 20.95
N PRO A 144 -3.09 -6.79 21.11
CA PRO A 144 -3.91 -8.00 21.19
C PRO A 144 -4.16 -8.64 19.81
N VAL A 145 -4.49 -9.93 19.85
CA VAL A 145 -5.16 -10.63 18.75
C VAL A 145 -6.66 -10.45 18.92
N GLU A 146 -7.32 -9.81 17.96
CA GLU A 146 -8.74 -9.48 18.03
C GLU A 146 -9.39 -9.39 16.63
N ASP A 147 -10.71 -9.27 16.60
CA ASP A 147 -11.43 -9.05 15.35
C ASP A 147 -11.28 -7.59 14.90
N GLY A 148 -11.22 -7.36 13.60
CA GLY A 148 -11.32 -6.03 13.02
C GLY A 148 -10.11 -5.12 13.23
N CYS A 149 -8.92 -5.67 13.51
CA CYS A 149 -7.64 -4.94 13.46
C CYS A 149 -7.53 -4.13 12.16
N SER A 150 -7.28 -2.82 12.26
CA SER A 150 -7.35 -1.89 11.11
C SER A 150 -6.41 -2.28 9.98
N TYR A 151 -5.17 -2.69 10.31
CA TYR A 151 -4.20 -3.25 9.35
C TYR A 151 -4.81 -4.34 8.46
N ASN A 152 -5.49 -5.32 9.06
CA ASN A 152 -6.05 -6.44 8.32
C ASN A 152 -7.28 -6.00 7.50
N GLN A 153 -8.13 -5.15 8.08
CA GLN A 153 -9.30 -4.58 7.40
C GLN A 153 -8.89 -3.84 6.13
N GLU A 154 -7.87 -2.98 6.23
CA GLU A 154 -7.38 -2.18 5.13
C GLU A 154 -6.83 -3.07 4.00
N ILE A 155 -6.07 -4.12 4.31
CA ILE A 155 -5.53 -5.02 3.28
C ILE A 155 -6.66 -5.77 2.55
N VAL A 156 -7.66 -6.28 3.27
CA VAL A 156 -8.79 -6.99 2.64
C VAL A 156 -9.67 -6.06 1.82
N TRP A 157 -9.86 -4.81 2.28
CA TRP A 157 -10.54 -3.79 1.48
C TRP A 157 -9.78 -3.50 0.16
N ASP A 158 -8.45 -3.42 0.21
CA ASP A 158 -7.60 -3.18 -0.97
C ASP A 158 -7.70 -4.35 -1.95
N LEU A 159 -7.63 -5.59 -1.45
CA LEU A 159 -7.84 -6.80 -2.23
C LEU A 159 -9.18 -6.77 -2.98
N TYR A 160 -10.29 -6.52 -2.28
CA TYR A 160 -11.62 -6.52 -2.89
C TYR A 160 -11.75 -5.38 -3.91
N THR A 161 -11.18 -4.21 -3.61
CA THR A 161 -11.14 -3.09 -4.56
C THR A 161 -10.39 -3.44 -5.83
N ASN A 162 -9.21 -4.04 -5.72
CA ASN A 162 -8.38 -4.42 -6.85
C ASN A 162 -9.00 -5.55 -7.67
N TYR A 163 -9.64 -6.53 -7.01
CA TYR A 163 -10.40 -7.57 -7.68
C TYR A 163 -11.58 -7.01 -8.49
N VAL A 164 -12.39 -6.11 -7.90
CA VAL A 164 -13.52 -5.48 -8.59
C VAL A 164 -13.04 -4.70 -9.81
N LYS A 165 -11.98 -3.90 -9.67
CA LYS A 165 -11.37 -3.17 -10.80
C LYS A 165 -10.86 -4.10 -11.88
N ALA A 166 -10.20 -5.19 -11.51
CA ALA A 166 -9.69 -6.18 -12.47
C ALA A 166 -10.82 -6.91 -13.22
N ALA A 167 -11.88 -7.32 -12.51
CA ALA A 167 -13.06 -7.94 -13.10
C ALA A 167 -13.77 -6.98 -14.08
N ASP A 168 -13.85 -5.69 -13.75
CA ASP A 168 -14.43 -4.66 -14.61
C ASP A 168 -13.67 -4.46 -15.90
N VAL A 169 -12.33 -4.36 -15.81
CA VAL A 169 -11.46 -4.25 -16.98
C VAL A 169 -11.63 -5.45 -17.90
N LEU A 170 -11.73 -6.66 -17.33
CA LEU A 170 -11.81 -7.89 -18.12
C LEU A 170 -13.23 -8.23 -18.58
N GLY A 171 -14.26 -7.63 -17.98
CA GLY A 171 -15.68 -7.92 -18.25
C GLY A 171 -16.10 -9.32 -17.83
N VAL A 172 -15.62 -9.82 -16.68
CA VAL A 172 -15.82 -11.21 -16.21
C VAL A 172 -16.43 -11.27 -14.80
N ASP A 173 -16.96 -12.44 -14.43
CA ASP A 173 -17.43 -12.78 -13.07
C ASP A 173 -18.42 -11.78 -12.43
N LYS A 174 -19.29 -11.15 -13.25
CA LYS A 174 -20.17 -10.05 -12.84
C LYS A 174 -20.88 -10.27 -11.49
N GLU A 175 -21.52 -11.42 -11.30
CA GLU A 175 -22.28 -11.72 -10.07
C GLU A 175 -21.38 -11.79 -8.84
N PHE A 176 -20.23 -12.47 -8.96
CA PHE A 176 -19.27 -12.57 -7.86
C PHE A 176 -18.60 -11.21 -7.59
N ARG A 177 -18.23 -10.48 -8.64
CA ARG A 177 -17.73 -9.09 -8.57
C ARG A 177 -18.70 -8.17 -7.83
N ASP A 178 -19.99 -8.20 -8.17
CA ASP A 178 -21.00 -7.35 -7.51
C ASP A 178 -21.16 -7.70 -6.03
N ARG A 179 -21.11 -8.98 -5.69
CA ARG A 179 -21.13 -9.44 -4.29
C ARG A 179 -19.92 -8.96 -3.50
N MET A 180 -18.72 -9.11 -4.06
CA MET A 180 -17.47 -8.66 -3.41
C MET A 180 -17.41 -7.14 -3.26
N ALA A 181 -17.96 -6.37 -4.22
CA ALA A 181 -18.14 -4.93 -4.05
C ALA A 181 -19.05 -4.61 -2.85
N GLY A 182 -20.17 -5.34 -2.70
CA GLY A 182 -21.07 -5.19 -1.57
C GLY A 182 -20.45 -5.57 -0.22
N GLU A 183 -19.63 -6.63 -0.16
CA GLU A 183 -18.90 -7.01 1.05
C GLU A 183 -17.82 -6.00 1.41
N ARG A 184 -17.06 -5.50 0.42
CA ARG A 184 -16.07 -4.42 0.61
C ARG A 184 -16.70 -3.20 1.28
N ASP A 185 -17.88 -2.78 0.80
CA ASP A 185 -18.57 -1.60 1.33
C ASP A 185 -19.16 -1.84 2.74
N ARG A 186 -19.29 -3.12 3.14
CA ARG A 186 -19.70 -3.54 4.49
C ARG A 186 -18.54 -3.77 5.44
N LEU A 187 -17.28 -3.80 4.99
CA LEU A 187 -16.13 -3.88 5.88
C LEU A 187 -16.15 -2.70 6.87
N LEU A 188 -15.81 -2.99 8.13
CA LEU A 188 -15.63 -1.97 9.14
C LEU A 188 -14.39 -1.14 8.81
N TRP A 189 -14.55 0.19 8.84
CA TRP A 189 -13.45 1.15 8.68
C TRP A 189 -12.86 1.50 10.06
N PRO A 190 -11.57 1.88 10.13
CA PRO A 190 -10.97 2.34 11.38
C PRO A 190 -11.72 3.55 11.95
N GLY A 191 -11.84 3.57 13.28
CA GLY A 191 -12.34 4.72 14.01
C GLY A 191 -11.31 5.84 14.12
N ILE A 192 -11.75 6.97 14.67
CA ILE A 192 -10.88 8.07 15.09
C ILE A 192 -11.00 8.17 16.61
N GLY A 193 -9.87 8.01 17.30
CA GLY A 193 -9.84 7.96 18.75
C GLY A 193 -9.87 9.33 19.41
N SER A 194 -9.83 9.33 20.74
CA SER A 194 -10.02 10.50 21.60
C SER A 194 -9.01 11.64 21.38
N PHE A 195 -7.85 11.36 20.78
CA PHE A 195 -6.83 12.36 20.48
C PHE A 195 -6.65 12.64 18.99
N GLY A 196 -7.60 12.19 18.18
CA GLY A 196 -7.63 12.45 16.74
C GLY A 196 -6.77 11.50 15.92
N GLN A 197 -6.22 10.45 16.52
CA GLN A 197 -5.51 9.39 15.81
C GLN A 197 -6.46 8.47 15.05
N LEU A 198 -5.95 7.87 13.98
CA LEU A 198 -6.56 6.72 13.35
C LEU A 198 -6.39 5.54 14.30
N MET A 199 -7.48 4.88 14.66
CA MET A 199 -7.44 3.77 15.61
C MET A 199 -6.79 2.54 14.96
N GLU A 200 -5.81 1.96 15.63
CA GLU A 200 -5.12 0.75 15.15
C GLU A 200 -5.97 -0.53 15.33
N TRP A 201 -6.87 -0.48 16.31
CA TRP A 201 -7.80 -1.53 16.69
C TRP A 201 -9.26 -1.06 16.64
N MET A 202 -10.21 -1.98 16.82
CA MET A 202 -11.64 -1.62 16.82
C MET A 202 -12.01 -0.68 17.98
N GLU A 203 -11.32 -0.83 19.10
CA GLU A 203 -11.48 -0.02 20.31
C GLU A 203 -10.18 0.71 20.63
N GLU A 204 -10.29 1.91 21.21
CA GLU A 204 -9.12 2.73 21.53
C GLU A 204 -8.33 2.08 22.68
N GLN A 205 -7.04 1.87 22.47
CA GLN A 205 -6.21 1.15 23.44
C GLN A 205 -5.52 2.11 24.40
N PRO A 206 -5.41 1.77 25.70
CA PRO A 206 -4.64 2.58 26.64
C PRO A 206 -3.15 2.66 26.25
N GLY A 207 -2.58 3.87 26.29
CA GLY A 207 -1.14 4.08 26.10
C GLY A 207 -0.70 4.39 24.66
N GLU A 208 -1.62 4.38 23.68
CA GLU A 208 -1.29 4.66 22.26
C GLU A 208 -0.62 6.02 22.04
N LYS A 209 -0.95 7.05 22.86
CA LYS A 209 -0.33 8.39 22.78
C LYS A 209 1.19 8.41 23.01
N THR A 210 1.71 7.40 23.69
CA THR A 210 3.13 7.30 24.08
C THR A 210 3.80 6.09 23.44
N ASP A 211 3.12 5.43 22.51
CA ASP A 211 3.61 4.24 21.85
C ASP A 211 4.43 4.61 20.61
N HIS A 212 5.72 4.29 20.69
CA HIS A 212 6.73 4.56 19.67
C HIS A 212 7.13 3.31 18.86
N HIS A 213 6.27 2.28 18.83
CA HIS A 213 6.49 1.03 18.10
C HIS A 213 6.95 1.25 16.66
N ARG A 214 7.91 0.44 16.19
CA ARG A 214 8.48 0.56 14.85
C ARG A 214 7.47 0.39 13.71
N HIS A 215 6.42 -0.40 13.92
CA HIS A 215 5.36 -0.57 12.92
C HIS A 215 4.30 0.53 12.99
N THR A 216 3.76 0.84 11.82
CA THR A 216 2.62 1.74 11.62
C THR A 216 1.60 1.02 10.74
N SER A 217 1.25 -0.21 11.12
CA SER A 217 0.53 -1.16 10.28
C SER A 217 -0.88 -0.67 9.91
N HIS A 218 -1.56 0.04 10.81
CA HIS A 218 -2.84 0.71 10.55
C HIS A 218 -2.74 1.94 9.62
N LEU A 219 -1.55 2.24 9.11
CA LEU A 219 -1.34 3.27 8.08
C LEU A 219 -1.12 2.65 6.70
N PHE A 220 -1.33 1.34 6.53
CA PHE A 220 -1.31 0.68 5.23
C PHE A 220 -2.24 1.38 4.23
N GLY A 221 -3.43 1.80 4.68
CA GLY A 221 -4.42 2.52 3.89
C GLY A 221 -3.93 3.86 3.34
N VAL A 222 -2.88 4.47 3.91
CA VAL A 222 -2.18 5.64 3.34
C VAL A 222 -1.12 5.20 2.33
N PHE A 223 -0.27 4.25 2.74
CA PHE A 223 0.77 3.68 1.91
C PHE A 223 1.15 2.27 2.40
N PRO A 224 1.29 1.28 1.52
CA PRO A 224 1.20 1.36 0.05
C PRO A 224 -0.23 1.39 -0.50
N GLY A 225 -1.25 1.18 0.33
CA GLY A 225 -2.65 1.35 -0.03
C GLY A 225 -3.02 2.77 -0.43
N HIS A 226 -4.30 3.01 -0.67
CA HIS A 226 -4.79 4.29 -1.20
C HIS A 226 -6.15 4.72 -0.60
N GLN A 227 -6.57 4.09 0.49
CA GLN A 227 -7.85 4.30 1.18
C GLN A 227 -7.93 5.63 1.91
N PHE A 228 -6.81 6.10 2.46
CA PHE A 228 -6.71 7.28 3.30
C PHE A 228 -5.89 8.35 2.58
N ASN A 229 -6.59 9.28 1.93
CA ASN A 229 -5.99 10.31 1.11
C ASN A 229 -6.83 11.60 1.15
N TYR A 230 -6.24 12.71 0.70
CA TYR A 230 -6.90 14.02 0.73
C TYR A 230 -7.96 14.25 -0.35
N GLU A 231 -8.04 13.39 -1.37
CA GLU A 231 -9.04 13.55 -2.44
C GLU A 231 -10.38 12.94 -2.04
N THR A 232 -10.39 11.78 -1.38
CA THR A 232 -11.63 11.04 -1.10
C THR A 232 -11.92 10.82 0.39
N THR A 233 -10.91 10.83 1.26
CA THR A 233 -11.05 10.51 2.69
C THR A 233 -10.21 11.46 3.59
N PRO A 234 -10.35 12.79 3.44
CA PRO A 234 -9.48 13.75 4.12
C PRO A 234 -9.52 13.65 5.65
N THR A 235 -10.65 13.27 6.24
CA THR A 235 -10.77 13.06 7.69
C THR A 235 -9.85 11.94 8.18
N LEU A 236 -9.78 10.81 7.45
CA LEU A 236 -8.91 9.68 7.79
C LEU A 236 -7.44 9.98 7.46
N ALA A 237 -7.18 10.75 6.41
CA ALA A 237 -5.82 11.24 6.12
C ALA A 237 -5.27 12.12 7.27
N ASN A 238 -6.09 13.03 7.79
CA ASN A 238 -5.70 13.85 8.95
C ASN A 238 -5.47 12.99 10.20
N ALA A 239 -6.33 12.00 10.46
CA ALA A 239 -6.15 11.08 11.59
C ALA A 239 -4.90 10.19 11.45
N SER A 240 -4.56 9.82 10.22
CA SER A 240 -3.33 9.09 9.89
C SER A 240 -2.09 9.93 10.20
N LEU A 241 -2.11 11.23 9.89
CA LEU A 241 -1.02 12.15 10.21
C LEU A 241 -0.83 12.28 11.73
N VAL A 242 -1.91 12.38 12.50
CA VAL A 242 -1.85 12.38 13.98
C VAL A 242 -1.19 11.10 14.50
N SER A 243 -1.58 9.95 13.96
CA SER A 243 -1.01 8.64 14.35
C SER A 243 0.48 8.55 14.04
N LEU A 244 0.87 8.96 12.83
CA LEU A 244 2.27 8.94 12.40
C LEU A 244 3.15 9.87 13.24
N ASN A 245 2.67 11.08 13.52
CA ASN A 245 3.37 12.04 14.39
C ASN A 245 3.50 11.50 15.83
N THR A 246 2.46 10.82 16.34
CA THR A 246 2.46 10.23 17.67
C THR A 246 3.49 9.10 17.78
N ARG A 247 3.59 8.25 16.76
CA ARG A 247 4.60 7.18 16.68
C ARG A 247 6.02 7.72 16.80
N GLY A 248 6.31 8.89 16.21
CA GLY A 248 7.57 9.62 16.41
C GLY A 248 8.81 8.81 16.02
N ILE A 249 10.02 9.29 16.33
CA ILE A 249 11.28 8.64 15.90
C ILE A 249 12.31 8.51 17.03
N ASP A 250 11.84 8.27 18.26
CA ASP A 250 12.69 8.22 19.46
C ASP A 250 14.00 7.43 19.18
N PRO A 251 15.19 8.03 19.39
CA PRO A 251 16.47 7.35 19.25
C PRO A 251 16.57 6.03 20.04
N LYS A 252 15.79 5.89 21.11
CA LYS A 252 15.71 4.70 21.97
C LYS A 252 14.70 3.66 21.50
N SER A 253 13.81 3.99 20.57
CA SER A 253 12.84 3.02 20.06
C SER A 253 13.47 1.99 19.12
N ASP A 254 12.71 0.96 18.82
CA ASP A 254 13.04 -0.09 17.88
C ASP A 254 12.84 0.34 16.41
N VAL A 255 12.50 1.60 16.14
CA VAL A 255 12.45 2.18 14.79
C VAL A 255 13.83 2.06 14.13
N LYS A 256 13.86 1.46 12.95
CA LYS A 256 15.07 1.22 12.14
C LYS A 256 14.80 1.53 10.68
N GLU A 257 15.78 1.20 9.84
CA GLU A 257 15.89 1.61 8.45
C GLU A 257 14.59 1.45 7.62
N TRP A 258 13.92 0.28 7.66
CA TRP A 258 12.66 0.07 6.96
C TRP A 258 11.51 0.94 7.49
N SER A 259 11.49 1.21 8.80
CA SER A 259 10.45 2.04 9.42
C SER A 259 10.59 3.49 8.98
N PHE A 260 11.84 4.00 8.90
CA PHE A 260 12.11 5.33 8.34
C PHE A 260 11.64 5.40 6.89
N ALA A 261 12.00 4.42 6.06
CA ALA A 261 11.59 4.37 4.66
C ALA A 261 10.06 4.35 4.48
N TRP A 262 9.34 3.51 5.24
CA TRP A 262 7.88 3.44 5.17
C TRP A 262 7.24 4.77 5.62
N ARG A 263 7.69 5.32 6.75
CA ARG A 263 7.15 6.58 7.27
C ARG A 263 7.45 7.76 6.37
N THR A 264 8.60 7.79 5.67
CA THR A 264 8.85 8.79 4.61
C THR A 264 7.79 8.71 3.51
N ALA A 265 7.44 7.51 3.04
CA ALA A 265 6.40 7.33 2.02
C ALA A 265 5.01 7.75 2.54
N ILE A 266 4.68 7.47 3.80
CA ILE A 266 3.42 7.89 4.41
C ILE A 266 3.36 9.42 4.54
N TYR A 267 4.42 10.08 5.04
CA TYR A 267 4.48 11.55 5.06
C TYR A 267 4.38 12.16 3.66
N ALA A 268 5.02 11.54 2.65
CA ALA A 268 4.89 11.97 1.26
C ALA A 268 3.43 11.91 0.77
N ARG A 269 2.73 10.79 1.03
CA ARG A 269 1.30 10.61 0.72
C ARG A 269 0.39 11.59 1.47
N LEU A 270 0.81 12.02 2.66
CA LEU A 270 0.12 13.03 3.47
C LEU A 270 0.60 14.46 3.17
N ARG A 271 1.31 14.69 2.05
CA ARG A 271 1.80 16.01 1.60
C ARG A 271 2.65 16.75 2.64
N ASP A 272 3.28 16.02 3.55
CA ASP A 272 4.17 16.57 4.57
C ASP A 272 5.62 16.46 4.12
N ALA A 273 6.01 17.37 3.24
CA ALA A 273 7.32 17.40 2.60
C ALA A 273 8.48 17.47 3.59
N GLU A 274 8.30 18.24 4.66
CA GLU A 274 9.38 18.54 5.61
C GLU A 274 9.65 17.34 6.51
N ASN A 275 8.61 16.67 7.01
CA ASN A 275 8.79 15.43 7.77
C ASN A 275 9.28 14.28 6.89
N ALA A 276 8.80 14.17 5.65
CA ALA A 276 9.34 13.19 4.69
C ALA A 276 10.85 13.39 4.48
N HIS A 277 11.29 14.64 4.23
CA HIS A 277 12.70 14.97 4.05
C HIS A 277 13.52 14.76 5.33
N HIS A 278 12.97 15.09 6.50
CA HIS A 278 13.62 14.80 7.78
C HIS A 278 13.89 13.30 7.95
N LEU A 279 12.89 12.44 7.73
CA LEU A 279 13.05 10.99 7.84
C LEU A 279 14.01 10.41 6.80
N LEU A 280 14.01 10.94 5.58
CA LEU A 280 15.00 10.58 4.56
C LEU A 280 16.43 10.84 5.06
N ARG A 281 16.67 11.99 5.70
CA ARG A 281 17.98 12.31 6.27
C ARG A 281 18.35 11.39 7.44
N GLU A 282 17.39 11.07 8.31
CA GLU A 282 17.61 10.16 9.43
C GLU A 282 17.92 8.72 8.97
N LEU A 283 17.28 8.25 7.89
CA LEU A 283 17.62 6.97 7.27
C LEU A 283 19.08 6.92 6.80
N LEU A 284 19.59 8.00 6.22
CA LEU A 284 20.98 8.09 5.73
C LEU A 284 22.02 8.27 6.84
N SER A 285 21.59 8.39 8.10
CA SER A 285 22.51 8.46 9.23
C SER A 285 23.19 7.12 9.51
N ALA A 286 24.32 7.15 10.23
CA ALA A 286 25.05 5.94 10.65
C ALA A 286 24.23 5.00 11.56
N ARG A 287 23.08 5.44 12.08
CA ARG A 287 22.14 4.60 12.86
C ARG A 287 21.43 3.59 11.97
N ASN A 288 21.10 3.97 10.73
CA ASN A 288 20.19 3.24 9.86
C ASN A 288 20.81 2.85 8.51
N THR A 289 22.02 3.33 8.22
CA THR A 289 22.75 3.04 6.98
C THR A 289 24.19 2.63 7.27
N CYS A 290 24.61 1.51 6.70
CA CYS A 290 25.98 1.00 6.71
C CYS A 290 26.90 1.92 5.88
N PRO A 291 28.25 1.91 6.09
CA PRO A 291 29.18 2.70 5.27
C PRO A 291 29.13 2.43 3.77
N ASN A 292 28.66 1.26 3.35
CA ASN A 292 28.44 0.88 1.94
C ASN A 292 27.03 1.22 1.43
N MET A 293 26.27 2.04 2.16
CA MET A 293 24.90 2.46 1.89
C MET A 293 23.81 1.38 2.01
N PHE A 294 24.11 0.18 2.51
CA PHE A 294 23.07 -0.78 2.86
C PHE A 294 22.28 -0.35 4.10
N GLY A 295 20.98 -0.66 4.10
CA GLY A 295 20.11 -0.50 5.25
C GLY A 295 20.64 -1.27 6.47
N LEU A 296 20.43 -0.70 7.65
CA LEU A 296 20.93 -1.21 8.91
C LEU A 296 19.79 -1.31 9.93
N HIS A 297 19.26 -2.52 10.13
CA HIS A 297 18.32 -2.83 11.21
C HIS A 297 19.00 -2.98 12.59
N PRO A 298 20.34 -3.04 12.68
CA PRO A 298 21.15 -4.26 12.69
C PRO A 298 20.44 -5.65 12.72
N PRO A 299 21.01 -6.67 12.04
CA PRO A 299 22.10 -6.58 11.07
C PRO A 299 21.64 -5.86 9.79
N MET A 300 22.41 -5.99 8.70
CA MET A 300 22.01 -5.46 7.39
C MET A 300 20.63 -6.00 6.98
N GLN A 301 19.76 -5.10 6.55
CA GLN A 301 18.49 -5.36 5.87
C GLN A 301 18.44 -4.48 4.63
N ILE A 302 17.71 -4.93 3.60
CA ILE A 302 17.66 -4.24 2.30
C ILE A 302 16.32 -3.55 2.07
N ASP A 303 15.34 -3.76 2.95
CA ASP A 303 13.98 -3.31 2.71
C ASP A 303 13.90 -1.79 2.68
N GLY A 304 14.49 -1.07 3.63
CA GLY A 304 14.43 0.39 3.59
C GLY A 304 15.32 1.03 2.51
N ASN A 305 16.31 0.34 1.93
CA ASN A 305 16.95 0.79 0.68
C ASN A 305 15.92 0.90 -0.46
N PHE A 306 15.12 -0.14 -0.68
CA PHE A 306 14.08 -0.11 -1.71
C PHE A 306 12.93 0.81 -1.32
N GLY A 307 12.56 0.80 -0.04
CA GLY A 307 11.50 1.63 0.51
C GLY A 307 11.77 3.12 0.31
N ILE A 308 13.01 3.58 0.55
CA ILE A 308 13.33 5.00 0.40
C ILE A 308 13.37 5.43 -1.07
N THR A 309 13.81 4.56 -1.98
CA THR A 309 13.71 4.82 -3.42
C THR A 309 12.24 5.04 -3.82
N ALA A 310 11.32 4.22 -3.33
CA ALA A 310 9.89 4.40 -3.57
C ALA A 310 9.36 5.69 -2.91
N ALA A 311 9.78 5.98 -1.68
CA ALA A 311 9.33 7.15 -0.94
C ALA A 311 9.76 8.47 -1.61
N VAL A 312 10.99 8.55 -2.12
CA VAL A 312 11.46 9.71 -2.90
C VAL A 312 10.65 9.87 -4.19
N ALA A 313 10.31 8.78 -4.87
CA ALA A 313 9.41 8.84 -6.02
C ALA A 313 8.02 9.38 -5.62
N GLU A 314 7.47 8.92 -4.50
CA GLU A 314 6.17 9.37 -3.96
C GLU A 314 6.19 10.84 -3.47
N MET A 315 7.35 11.39 -3.08
CA MET A 315 7.51 12.82 -2.79
C MET A 315 7.38 13.69 -4.05
N LEU A 316 7.73 13.11 -5.21
CA LEU A 316 7.86 13.80 -6.49
C LEU A 316 6.66 13.60 -7.42
N VAL A 317 6.08 12.39 -7.46
CA VAL A 317 4.90 12.05 -8.27
C VAL A 317 4.03 11.03 -7.53
N GLN A 318 2.74 11.33 -7.42
CA GLN A 318 1.72 10.43 -6.89
C GLN A 318 0.68 10.12 -7.97
N SER A 319 0.15 8.89 -8.01
CA SER A 319 -0.86 8.49 -9.01
C SER A 319 -1.90 7.50 -8.49
N HIS A 320 -2.17 7.51 -7.19
CA HIS A 320 -3.00 6.50 -6.51
C HIS A 320 -4.47 6.92 -6.32
N ALA A 321 -4.79 8.21 -6.44
CA ALA A 321 -6.12 8.78 -6.15
C ALA A 321 -6.86 9.27 -7.41
N GLU A 322 -6.76 8.53 -8.53
CA GLU A 322 -7.35 8.88 -9.84
C GLU A 322 -6.88 10.22 -10.43
N VAL A 323 -5.76 10.73 -9.92
CA VAL A 323 -5.08 11.95 -10.35
C VAL A 323 -3.58 11.71 -10.28
N ILE A 324 -2.83 12.24 -11.25
CA ILE A 324 -1.38 12.32 -11.17
C ILE A 324 -1.04 13.65 -10.51
N GLU A 325 -0.55 13.60 -9.28
CA GLU A 325 -0.12 14.77 -8.54
C GLU A 325 1.39 14.94 -8.67
N LEU A 326 1.81 16.13 -9.10
CA LEU A 326 3.19 16.52 -9.33
C LEU A 326 3.70 17.29 -8.13
N LEU A 327 4.91 16.95 -7.67
CA LEU A 327 5.58 17.55 -6.52
C LEU A 327 4.70 17.60 -5.25
N PRO A 328 3.96 16.52 -4.90
CA PRO A 328 3.03 16.52 -3.76
C PRO A 328 3.71 16.80 -2.42
N ALA A 329 5.00 16.46 -2.27
CA ALA A 329 5.75 16.64 -1.03
C ALA A 329 7.21 17.06 -1.31
N LEU A 330 7.40 18.11 -2.11
CA LEU A 330 8.72 18.69 -2.40
C LEU A 330 9.25 19.50 -1.20
N PRO A 331 10.36 19.12 -0.55
CA PRO A 331 10.88 19.85 0.61
C PRO A 331 11.53 21.17 0.20
N ARG A 332 11.54 22.14 1.12
CA ARG A 332 12.07 23.49 0.87
C ARG A 332 13.53 23.51 0.44
N GLU A 333 14.34 22.54 0.88
CA GLU A 333 15.75 22.43 0.50
C GLU A 333 15.96 22.03 -0.96
N TRP A 334 14.97 21.37 -1.60
CA TRP A 334 15.04 20.99 -3.01
C TRP A 334 14.59 22.16 -3.88
N THR A 335 15.36 23.24 -3.87
CA THR A 335 14.99 24.49 -4.55
C THR A 335 14.96 24.38 -6.07
N ALA A 336 15.78 23.52 -6.67
CA ALA A 336 15.77 23.23 -8.09
C ALA A 336 16.24 21.80 -8.37
N GLY A 337 15.72 21.20 -9.44
CA GLY A 337 16.08 19.84 -9.82
C GLY A 337 15.17 19.27 -10.89
N HIS A 338 15.35 17.98 -11.16
CA HIS A 338 14.50 17.22 -12.06
C HIS A 338 14.47 15.74 -11.69
N ALA A 339 13.42 15.04 -12.11
CA ALA A 339 13.33 13.59 -12.09
C ALA A 339 12.79 13.12 -13.45
N LYS A 340 13.42 12.10 -14.03
CA LYS A 340 13.09 11.62 -15.37
C LYS A 340 12.77 10.13 -15.37
N GLY A 341 11.87 9.75 -16.25
CA GLY A 341 11.47 8.37 -16.44
C GLY A 341 10.65 7.80 -15.29
N LEU A 342 10.07 8.63 -14.42
CA LEU A 342 9.11 8.13 -13.44
C LEU A 342 7.86 7.61 -14.17
N ARG A 343 7.19 6.62 -13.59
CA ARG A 343 5.92 6.11 -14.14
C ARG A 343 4.75 6.46 -13.25
N SER A 344 3.56 6.51 -13.84
CA SER A 344 2.31 6.58 -13.12
C SER A 344 1.38 5.43 -13.48
N ARG A 345 0.42 5.14 -12.61
CA ARG A 345 -0.75 4.35 -12.98
C ARG A 345 -1.42 4.98 -14.21
N GLY A 346 -2.00 4.15 -15.07
CA GLY A 346 -2.56 4.56 -16.37
C GLY A 346 -1.61 4.40 -17.56
N GLY A 347 -0.39 3.88 -17.36
CA GLY A 347 0.54 3.61 -18.46
C GLY A 347 1.25 4.85 -19.00
N HIS A 348 1.67 5.73 -18.09
CA HIS A 348 2.36 6.97 -18.45
C HIS A 348 3.78 7.02 -17.88
N GLN A 349 4.65 7.73 -18.60
CA GLN A 349 5.99 8.09 -18.18
C GLN A 349 6.08 9.61 -18.05
N LEU A 350 6.76 10.09 -17.02
CA LEU A 350 6.88 11.50 -16.68
C LEU A 350 8.34 11.91 -16.47
N ASP A 351 8.66 13.09 -17.00
CA ASP A 351 9.81 13.87 -16.54
C ASP A 351 9.30 15.17 -15.93
N ILE A 352 9.76 15.49 -14.72
CA ILE A 352 9.38 16.71 -14.01
C ILE A 352 10.62 17.56 -13.76
N TYR A 353 10.45 18.88 -13.88
CA TYR A 353 11.50 19.86 -13.67
C TYR A 353 10.96 20.95 -12.75
N TRP A 354 11.74 21.34 -11.75
CA TRP A 354 11.37 22.40 -10.82
C TRP A 354 12.52 23.37 -10.60
N ALA A 355 12.17 24.62 -10.32
CA ALA A 355 13.09 25.69 -9.98
C ALA A 355 12.38 26.67 -9.05
N ASN A 356 13.14 27.27 -8.13
CA ASN A 356 12.61 28.13 -7.06
C ASN A 356 11.49 27.46 -6.25
N HIS A 357 11.63 26.15 -5.98
CA HIS A 357 10.66 25.32 -5.24
C HIS A 357 9.29 25.17 -5.93
N THR A 358 9.18 25.58 -7.19
CA THR A 358 7.94 25.46 -7.99
C THR A 358 8.15 24.59 -9.21
N LEU A 359 7.09 23.89 -9.65
CA LEU A 359 7.08 23.22 -10.95
C LEU A 359 7.50 24.22 -12.02
N ASN A 360 8.44 23.84 -12.88
CA ASN A 360 8.85 24.63 -14.03
C ASN A 360 8.17 24.12 -15.29
N ASN A 361 8.31 22.81 -15.56
CA ASN A 361 7.64 22.12 -16.65
C ASN A 361 7.54 20.61 -16.36
N VAL A 362 6.65 19.94 -17.08
CA VAL A 362 6.49 18.48 -17.06
C VAL A 362 6.38 17.96 -18.49
N TRP A 363 7.03 16.84 -18.74
CA TRP A 363 6.88 16.04 -19.95
C TRP A 363 6.10 14.78 -19.60
N ILE A 364 5.10 14.43 -20.41
CA ILE A 364 4.32 13.21 -20.25
C ILE A 364 4.23 12.45 -21.57
N ALA A 365 4.58 11.17 -21.54
CA ALA A 365 4.29 10.22 -22.60
C ALA A 365 3.29 9.17 -22.12
N SER A 366 2.45 8.70 -23.04
CA SER A 366 1.43 7.68 -22.76
C SER A 366 1.50 6.57 -23.80
N GLY A 367 1.28 5.34 -23.36
CA GLY A 367 1.05 4.20 -24.24
C GLY A 367 -0.40 4.07 -24.73
N VAL A 368 -1.32 4.89 -24.21
CA VAL A 368 -2.76 4.79 -24.43
C VAL A 368 -3.41 6.14 -24.72
N VAL A 369 -4.62 6.11 -25.29
CA VAL A 369 -5.49 7.29 -25.39
C VAL A 369 -6.30 7.39 -24.10
N ALA A 370 -6.16 8.49 -23.38
CA ALA A 370 -6.88 8.72 -22.12
C ALA A 370 -7.03 10.20 -21.81
N ASP A 371 -8.04 10.54 -21.02
CA ASP A 371 -8.12 11.82 -20.31
C ASP A 371 -7.42 11.66 -18.96
N VAL A 372 -6.36 12.41 -18.76
CA VAL A 372 -5.49 12.32 -17.57
C VAL A 372 -5.64 13.58 -16.75
N LYS A 373 -6.02 13.42 -15.47
CA LYS A 373 -6.03 14.52 -14.49
C LYS A 373 -4.62 14.71 -13.95
N LEU A 374 -4.06 15.88 -14.15
CA LEU A 374 -2.81 16.34 -13.54
C LEU A 374 -3.12 17.35 -12.44
N LYS A 375 -2.38 17.26 -11.33
CA LYS A 375 -2.52 18.16 -10.18
C LYS A 375 -1.18 18.75 -9.77
N ILE A 376 -1.18 20.04 -9.45
CA ILE A 376 -0.08 20.75 -8.80
C ILE A 376 -0.68 21.71 -7.77
N GLY A 377 -0.38 21.49 -6.48
CA GLY A 377 -1.06 22.21 -5.39
C GLY A 377 -2.58 22.09 -5.49
N ASN A 378 -3.28 23.23 -5.60
CA ASN A 378 -4.75 23.26 -5.76
C ASN A 378 -5.21 23.28 -7.22
N THR A 379 -4.30 23.33 -8.18
CA THR A 379 -4.65 23.37 -9.61
C THR A 379 -4.77 21.96 -10.14
N VAL A 380 -5.93 21.66 -10.75
CA VAL A 380 -6.18 20.41 -11.46
C VAL A 380 -6.50 20.72 -12.92
N LYS A 381 -5.85 20.03 -13.85
CA LYS A 381 -6.18 20.09 -15.29
C LYS A 381 -6.33 18.70 -15.86
N THR A 382 -7.31 18.53 -16.72
CA THR A 382 -7.45 17.34 -17.56
C THR A 382 -6.76 17.59 -18.89
N ILE A 383 -5.85 16.71 -19.26
CA ILE A 383 -5.21 16.70 -20.57
C ILE A 383 -5.58 15.40 -21.30
N LYS A 384 -5.68 15.49 -22.62
CA LYS A 384 -5.84 14.30 -23.45
C LYS A 384 -4.48 13.82 -23.90
N VAL A 385 -4.10 12.61 -23.49
CA VAL A 385 -2.87 11.95 -23.95
C VAL A 385 -3.20 10.98 -25.08
N VAL A 386 -2.26 10.83 -26.02
CA VAL A 386 -2.36 9.84 -27.10
C VAL A 386 -1.00 9.16 -27.32
N PRO A 387 -0.96 7.91 -27.81
CA PRO A 387 0.28 7.20 -28.05
C PRO A 387 1.22 7.95 -29.00
N CYS A 388 2.52 7.84 -28.74
CA CYS A 388 3.59 8.42 -29.56
C CYS A 388 3.54 9.95 -29.74
N ASN A 389 2.74 10.66 -28.95
CA ASN A 389 2.68 12.12 -28.94
C ASN A 389 2.90 12.64 -27.52
N PRO A 390 4.16 12.73 -27.08
CA PRO A 390 4.44 13.29 -25.76
C PRO A 390 4.01 14.75 -25.67
N ILE A 391 3.59 15.16 -24.48
CA ILE A 391 3.12 16.51 -24.21
C ILE A 391 4.11 17.18 -23.26
N HIS A 392 4.52 18.40 -23.58
CA HIS A 392 5.23 19.29 -22.67
C HIS A 392 4.22 20.28 -22.09
N LEU A 393 4.27 20.49 -20.77
CA LEU A 393 3.43 21.46 -20.08
C LEU A 393 4.27 22.42 -19.24
N ASP A 394 3.84 23.68 -19.16
CA ASP A 394 4.42 24.68 -18.25
C ASP A 394 4.02 24.46 -16.77
N HIS A 395 4.47 25.37 -15.90
CA HIS A 395 4.14 25.39 -14.47
C HIS A 395 2.65 25.50 -14.14
N ASN A 396 1.83 26.00 -15.09
CA ASN A 396 0.38 26.08 -14.97
C ASN A 396 -0.32 24.89 -15.65
N LEU A 397 0.43 23.87 -16.09
CA LEU A 397 -0.06 22.71 -16.83
C LEU A 397 -0.69 23.07 -18.19
N ASN A 398 -0.24 24.14 -18.84
CA ASN A 398 -0.61 24.46 -20.23
C ASN A 398 0.37 23.81 -21.21
N PRO A 399 -0.10 23.27 -22.36
CA PRO A 399 0.77 22.81 -23.42
C PRO A 399 1.75 23.89 -23.90
N ILE A 400 3.01 23.50 -24.04
CA ILE A 400 4.08 24.32 -24.62
C ILE A 400 4.68 23.61 -25.85
N PRO A 401 5.29 24.38 -26.79
CA PRO A 401 5.88 23.85 -28.02
C PRO A 401 6.94 22.78 -27.82
#